data_AF-A0A417ZC50-F1
#
_entry.id   AF-A0A417ZC50-F1
#
_cell.length_a   1.000
_cell.length_b   1.000
_cell.length_c   1.000
_cell.angle_alpha   90.00
_cell.angle_beta   90.00
_cell.angle_gamma   90.00
#
_symmetry.space_group_name_H-M   'P 1'
#
loop_
_entity.id
_entity.type
_entity.pdbx_description
1 polymer ?
#
loop_
_entity_poly.entity_id
_entity_poly.type
_entity_poly.pdbx_seq_one_letter_code
_entity_poly.pdbx_strand_id
1 'polypeptide(L)'
;MKKEKLSPSRKFNLANKNFKNVFYNKQLLHRKKFKYLDDWVLQKSFYLINNNKAYKNNKKIYKRGALVNVDFGVNVGAELSGNHFAIVLNKNDNCRNDKITVIPLSSHKHPHCIELVDTIRSTSIDKMRNIYIEILAILHANYINIHKDINETYQILESAKQNIYKISKDNNYIIDLGPLPIKPIVIDPFKLNTLISESLIEKAKKFYYKYGNSEDLFNKTKKIGNRKLSDLILDDLKGNNNKTLQLLKEVSEMYDRYGKTTYAKIEDITTISKMRIRKINIFDPVGDMIVSDIVLDKIEQEIKICFFKKQ
;
A
#
# COMPACT_ATOMS: atom_id res chain seq x y z
N MET A 1 -44.56 -15.25 33.55
CA MET A 1 -43.21 -15.34 34.15
C MET A 1 -42.38 -14.13 33.76
N LYS A 2 -42.00 -13.27 34.71
CA LYS A 2 -41.04 -12.18 34.44
C LYS A 2 -39.68 -12.82 34.14
N LYS A 3 -39.12 -12.62 32.93
CA LYS A 3 -37.76 -13.08 32.61
C LYS A 3 -36.80 -12.43 33.62
N GLU A 4 -36.16 -13.25 34.44
CA GLU A 4 -35.15 -12.81 35.39
C GLU A 4 -34.06 -12.02 34.65
N LYS A 5 -33.79 -10.79 35.08
CA LYS A 5 -32.91 -9.87 34.35
C LYS A 5 -31.46 -10.25 34.65
N LEU A 6 -30.76 -10.83 33.66
CA LEU A 6 -29.34 -11.21 33.79
C LEU A 6 -28.45 -10.01 34.14
N SER A 7 -27.47 -10.23 35.03
CA SER A 7 -26.40 -9.26 35.32
C SER A 7 -25.46 -9.05 34.12
N PRO A 8 -24.74 -7.92 34.02
CA PRO A 8 -23.81 -7.68 32.91
C PRO A 8 -22.76 -8.79 32.73
N SER A 9 -22.13 -9.26 33.81
CA SER A 9 -21.16 -10.35 33.77
C SER A 9 -21.78 -11.66 33.24
N ARG A 10 -22.99 -12.02 33.71
CA ARG A 10 -23.72 -13.19 33.20
C ARG A 10 -24.04 -13.08 31.71
N LYS A 11 -24.35 -11.88 31.21
CA LYS A 11 -24.57 -11.63 29.77
C LYS A 11 -23.29 -11.86 28.96
N PHE A 12 -22.15 -11.33 29.40
CA PHE A 12 -20.87 -11.53 28.71
C PHE A 12 -20.45 -13.00 28.70
N ASN A 13 -20.60 -13.70 29.83
CA ASN A 13 -20.29 -15.13 29.92
C ASN A 13 -21.18 -15.97 29.00
N LEU A 14 -22.49 -15.67 28.97
CA LEU A 14 -23.42 -16.34 28.07
C LEU A 14 -23.11 -16.07 26.59
N ALA A 15 -22.78 -14.82 26.24
CA ALA A 15 -22.38 -14.47 24.89
C ALA A 15 -21.11 -15.22 24.45
N ASN A 16 -20.08 -15.25 25.31
CA ASN A 16 -18.84 -15.99 25.05
C ASN A 16 -19.10 -17.50 24.88
N LYS A 17 -19.96 -18.08 25.73
CA LYS A 17 -20.40 -19.48 25.58
C LYS A 17 -21.07 -19.71 24.22
N ASN A 18 -21.95 -18.82 23.78
CA ASN A 18 -22.63 -18.94 22.49
C ASN A 18 -21.65 -18.83 21.31
N PHE A 19 -20.70 -17.90 21.36
CA PHE A 19 -19.68 -17.79 20.31
C PHE A 19 -18.80 -19.04 20.23
N LYS A 20 -18.38 -19.59 21.36
CA LYS A 20 -17.64 -20.88 21.41
C LYS A 20 -18.47 -22.01 20.82
N ASN A 21 -19.76 -22.09 21.14
CA ASN A 21 -20.65 -23.11 20.58
C ASN A 21 -20.74 -23.00 19.05
N VAL A 22 -20.83 -21.78 18.50
CA VAL A 22 -20.83 -21.59 17.04
C VAL A 22 -19.49 -21.98 16.43
N PHE A 23 -18.38 -21.55 17.02
CA PHE A 23 -17.03 -21.78 16.49
C PHE A 23 -16.65 -23.27 16.48
N TYR A 24 -16.93 -24.00 17.57
CA TYR A 24 -16.57 -25.42 17.70
C TYR A 24 -17.59 -26.38 17.07
N ASN A 25 -18.72 -25.89 16.54
CA ASN A 25 -19.72 -26.74 15.91
C ASN A 25 -19.23 -27.20 14.51
N LYS A 26 -18.87 -28.48 14.41
CA LYS A 26 -18.38 -29.13 13.17
C LYS A 26 -19.35 -29.03 11.99
N GLN A 27 -20.66 -29.05 12.22
CA GLN A 27 -21.66 -28.91 11.14
C GLN A 27 -21.68 -27.48 10.58
N LEU A 28 -21.39 -26.47 11.41
CA LEU A 28 -21.31 -25.07 11.00
C LEU A 28 -19.94 -24.70 10.43
N LEU A 29 -18.87 -25.44 10.79
CA LEU A 29 -17.50 -25.24 10.29
C LEU A 29 -17.36 -25.48 8.77
N HIS A 30 -18.22 -26.30 8.15
CA HIS A 30 -18.29 -26.42 6.69
C HIS A 30 -18.66 -25.09 5.99
N ARG A 31 -19.29 -24.15 6.73
CA ARG A 31 -19.55 -22.80 6.24
C ARG A 31 -18.33 -21.94 6.51
N LYS A 32 -17.58 -21.60 5.45
CA LYS A 32 -16.39 -20.71 5.49
C LYS A 32 -16.61 -19.40 6.26
N LYS A 33 -17.87 -18.94 6.38
CA LYS A 33 -18.29 -17.75 7.11
C LYS A 33 -17.87 -17.71 8.58
N PHE A 34 -17.93 -18.84 9.30
CA PHE A 34 -17.62 -18.88 10.74
C PHE A 34 -16.17 -19.26 11.06
N LYS A 35 -15.36 -19.54 10.03
CA LYS A 35 -13.96 -19.96 10.17
C LYS A 35 -13.11 -18.96 10.96
N TYR A 36 -13.44 -17.67 10.87
CA TYR A 36 -12.69 -16.56 11.47
C TYR A 36 -13.49 -15.84 12.56
N LEU A 37 -14.43 -16.53 13.22
CA LEU A 37 -15.29 -15.93 14.23
C LEU A 37 -14.51 -15.49 15.49
N ASP A 38 -13.55 -16.28 15.91
CA ASP A 38 -12.62 -15.98 17.00
C ASP A 38 -11.79 -14.72 16.71
N ASP A 39 -11.17 -14.68 15.53
CA ASP A 39 -10.42 -13.50 15.04
C ASP A 39 -11.31 -12.26 15.01
N TRP A 40 -12.54 -12.40 14.50
CA TRP A 40 -13.50 -11.30 14.43
C TRP A 40 -13.92 -10.78 15.80
N VAL A 41 -14.24 -11.67 16.75
CA VAL A 41 -14.64 -11.26 18.11
C VAL A 41 -13.51 -10.52 18.81
N LEU A 42 -12.28 -11.02 18.68
CA LEU A 42 -11.08 -10.36 19.20
C LEU A 42 -10.85 -9.01 18.52
N GLN A 43 -10.87 -8.96 17.19
CA GLN A 43 -10.66 -7.73 16.43
C GLN A 43 -11.74 -6.67 16.73
N LYS A 44 -13.01 -7.08 16.86
CA LYS A 44 -14.11 -6.20 17.25
C LYS A 44 -13.89 -5.63 18.64
N SER A 45 -13.36 -6.41 19.59
CA SER A 45 -12.99 -5.91 20.92
C SER A 45 -11.93 -4.81 20.83
N PHE A 46 -10.91 -4.99 19.98
CA PHE A 46 -9.88 -3.97 19.76
C PHE A 46 -10.45 -2.70 19.11
N TYR A 47 -11.40 -2.84 18.18
CA TYR A 47 -12.10 -1.69 17.61
C TYR A 47 -12.88 -0.92 18.68
N LEU A 48 -13.57 -1.61 19.57
CA LEU A 48 -14.33 -0.97 20.65
C LEU A 48 -13.43 -0.27 21.68
N ILE A 49 -12.33 -0.91 22.08
CA ILE A 49 -11.35 -0.33 23.01
C ILE A 49 -10.68 0.91 22.39
N ASN A 50 -10.33 0.85 21.11
CA ASN A 50 -9.64 1.93 20.42
C ASN A 50 -10.57 2.97 19.77
N ASN A 51 -11.87 2.93 20.06
CA ASN A 51 -12.87 3.81 19.44
C ASN A 51 -12.49 5.30 19.59
N ASN A 52 -12.00 5.71 20.77
CA ASN A 52 -11.58 7.10 21.00
C ASN A 52 -10.28 7.50 20.26
N LYS A 53 -9.40 6.53 19.93
CA LYS A 53 -8.17 6.77 19.16
C LYS A 53 -8.43 6.82 17.66
N ALA A 54 -9.51 6.20 17.20
CA ALA A 54 -9.93 6.21 15.79
C ALA A 54 -10.06 7.64 15.26
N TYR A 55 -10.74 8.50 16.02
CA TYR A 55 -10.98 9.91 15.70
C TYR A 55 -9.70 10.73 15.51
N LYS A 56 -8.58 10.37 16.18
CA LYS A 56 -7.35 11.18 16.16
C LYS A 56 -6.43 10.88 14.98
N ASN A 57 -6.46 9.64 14.47
CA ASN A 57 -5.47 9.15 13.53
C ASN A 57 -6.00 8.97 12.10
N ASN A 58 -7.31 9.02 11.91
CA ASN A 58 -7.92 8.69 10.64
C ASN A 58 -8.05 9.89 9.70
N LYS A 59 -6.92 10.32 9.13
CA LYS A 59 -6.87 11.50 8.25
C LYS A 59 -7.06 11.17 6.77
N LYS A 60 -7.17 9.89 6.39
CA LYS A 60 -7.29 9.52 4.96
C LYS A 60 -8.67 9.88 4.45
N ILE A 61 -8.68 10.67 3.38
CA ILE A 61 -9.86 11.05 2.61
C ILE A 61 -9.95 10.08 1.44
N TYR A 62 -11.10 9.42 1.29
CA TYR A 62 -11.37 8.50 0.20
C TYR A 62 -12.22 9.19 -0.87
N LYS A 63 -11.75 9.16 -2.11
CA LYS A 63 -12.52 9.68 -3.25
C LYS A 63 -13.65 8.71 -3.60
N ARG A 64 -14.73 9.21 -4.19
CA ARG A 64 -15.76 8.37 -4.82
C ARG A 64 -15.10 7.45 -5.85
N GLY A 65 -15.50 6.19 -5.88
CA GLY A 65 -14.93 5.17 -6.74
C GLY A 65 -13.64 4.54 -6.22
N ALA A 66 -13.09 4.99 -5.08
CA ALA A 66 -11.90 4.39 -4.52
C ALA A 66 -12.15 2.92 -4.13
N LEU A 67 -11.21 2.03 -4.44
CA LEU A 67 -11.25 0.63 -4.02
C LEU A 67 -10.59 0.47 -2.66
N VAL A 68 -11.32 -0.08 -1.69
CA VAL A 68 -10.85 -0.32 -0.33
C VAL A 68 -11.01 -1.79 0.04
N ASN A 69 -10.03 -2.38 0.72
CA ASN A 69 -10.17 -3.71 1.30
C ASN A 69 -10.78 -3.57 2.70
N VAL A 70 -11.93 -4.19 2.95
CA VAL A 70 -12.75 -3.97 4.15
C VAL A 70 -12.97 -5.28 4.90
N ASP A 71 -12.78 -5.24 6.21
CA ASP A 71 -13.23 -6.28 7.13
C ASP A 71 -14.73 -6.12 7.42
N PHE A 72 -15.57 -6.91 6.72
CA PHE A 72 -17.00 -6.94 7.01
C PHE A 72 -17.32 -7.74 8.28
N GLY A 73 -16.35 -8.46 8.84
CA GLY A 73 -16.49 -9.27 10.04
C GLY A 73 -17.31 -10.53 9.81
N VAL A 74 -17.78 -11.15 10.90
CA VAL A 74 -18.75 -12.26 10.83
C VAL A 74 -20.13 -11.71 11.17
N ASN A 75 -20.97 -11.59 10.14
CA ASN A 75 -22.31 -11.02 10.23
C ASN A 75 -23.40 -12.10 10.30
N VAL A 76 -24.65 -11.71 10.55
CA VAL A 76 -25.76 -12.65 10.70
C VAL A 76 -26.39 -13.03 9.35
N GLY A 77 -27.10 -14.15 9.29
CA GLY A 77 -27.88 -14.54 8.10
C GLY A 77 -27.09 -14.52 6.78
N ALA A 78 -27.68 -13.91 5.75
CA ALA A 78 -27.09 -13.77 4.42
C ALA A 78 -26.22 -12.51 4.25
N GLU A 79 -26.04 -11.70 5.31
CA GLU A 79 -25.16 -10.52 5.26
C GLU A 79 -23.73 -10.93 4.90
N LEU A 80 -23.11 -10.13 4.04
CA LEU A 80 -21.72 -10.32 3.61
C LEU A 80 -20.80 -10.40 4.83
N SER A 81 -19.84 -11.31 4.80
CA SER A 81 -18.90 -11.55 5.90
C SER A 81 -17.51 -11.81 5.35
N GLY A 82 -16.48 -11.53 6.15
CA GLY A 82 -15.07 -11.69 5.78
C GLY A 82 -14.48 -10.45 5.12
N ASN A 83 -13.24 -10.60 4.65
CA ASN A 83 -12.51 -9.51 4.00
C ASN A 83 -12.87 -9.45 2.52
N HIS A 84 -13.37 -8.30 2.08
CA HIS A 84 -13.73 -8.07 0.68
C HIS A 84 -13.28 -6.68 0.25
N PHE A 85 -12.89 -6.56 -1.02
CA PHE A 85 -12.78 -5.24 -1.63
C PHE A 85 -14.17 -4.60 -1.74
N ALA A 86 -14.21 -3.28 -1.72
CA ALA A 86 -15.43 -2.50 -1.83
C ALA A 86 -15.14 -1.16 -2.52
N ILE A 87 -16.15 -0.62 -3.20
CA ILE A 87 -16.09 0.69 -3.88
C ILE A 87 -16.67 1.75 -2.95
N VAL A 88 -15.94 2.84 -2.72
CA VAL A 88 -16.44 3.99 -1.94
C VAL A 88 -17.47 4.81 -2.72
N LEU A 89 -18.63 5.06 -2.13
CA LEU A 89 -19.71 5.84 -2.75
C LEU A 89 -19.75 7.32 -2.37
N ASN A 90 -19.15 7.69 -1.24
CA ASN A 90 -19.18 9.07 -0.75
C ASN A 90 -18.57 10.04 -1.77
N LYS A 91 -19.37 11.03 -2.20
CA LYS A 91 -18.88 12.12 -3.07
C LYS A 91 -17.90 13.04 -2.34
N ASN A 92 -18.24 13.43 -1.12
CA ASN A 92 -17.50 14.42 -0.33
C ASN A 92 -17.06 13.83 1.01
N ASP A 93 -16.01 12.99 1.00
CA ASP A 93 -15.38 12.54 2.23
C ASP A 93 -14.44 13.61 2.82
N ASN A 94 -14.18 13.55 4.12
CA ASN A 94 -13.26 14.46 4.79
C ASN A 94 -12.47 13.76 5.90
N CYS A 95 -11.42 14.42 6.39
CA CYS A 95 -10.50 13.85 7.39
C CYS A 95 -11.11 13.69 8.80
N ARG A 96 -12.31 14.24 9.06
CA ARG A 96 -13.05 14.07 10.31
C ARG A 96 -14.18 13.05 10.20
N ASN A 97 -14.45 12.57 8.98
CA ASN A 97 -15.49 11.57 8.76
C ASN A 97 -14.91 10.18 8.98
N ASP A 98 -15.38 9.47 10.00
CA ASP A 98 -14.90 8.14 10.36
C ASP A 98 -15.66 6.98 9.72
N LYS A 99 -16.70 7.27 8.94
CA LYS A 99 -17.48 6.26 8.22
C LYS A 99 -17.54 6.55 6.74
N ILE A 100 -17.63 5.50 5.94
CA ILE A 100 -17.87 5.61 4.50
C ILE A 100 -18.94 4.61 4.10
N THR A 101 -19.70 4.95 3.08
CA THR A 101 -20.66 4.09 2.41
C THR A 101 -19.93 3.39 1.28
N VAL A 102 -20.06 2.07 1.23
CA VAL A 102 -19.33 1.23 0.29
C VAL A 102 -20.25 0.22 -0.39
N ILE A 103 -19.90 -0.17 -1.62
CA ILE A 103 -20.47 -1.33 -2.30
C ILE A 103 -19.45 -2.46 -2.25
N PRO A 104 -19.74 -3.59 -1.59
CA PRO A 104 -18.83 -4.71 -1.58
C PRO A 104 -18.67 -5.38 -2.94
N LEU A 105 -17.51 -5.99 -3.14
CA LEU A 105 -17.16 -6.72 -4.35
C LEU A 105 -17.19 -8.24 -4.12
N SER A 106 -17.65 -8.96 -5.13
CA SER A 106 -17.71 -10.42 -5.19
C SER A 106 -16.98 -10.96 -6.41
N SER A 107 -16.39 -12.14 -6.28
CA SER A 107 -15.86 -12.91 -7.42
C SER A 107 -16.92 -13.72 -8.16
N HIS A 108 -18.16 -13.73 -7.66
CA HIS A 108 -19.27 -14.48 -8.24
C HIS A 108 -20.33 -13.50 -8.75
N LYS A 109 -20.88 -13.82 -9.93
CA LYS A 109 -22.00 -13.09 -10.51
C LYS A 109 -23.29 -13.44 -9.74
N HIS A 110 -24.05 -12.42 -9.38
CA HIS A 110 -25.39 -12.54 -8.81
C HIS A 110 -26.35 -11.61 -9.58
N PRO A 111 -27.68 -11.72 -9.37
CA PRO A 111 -28.62 -10.70 -9.82
C PRO A 111 -28.20 -9.32 -9.31
N HIS A 112 -28.50 -8.27 -10.09
CA HIS A 112 -28.22 -6.88 -9.72
C HIS A 112 -26.75 -6.59 -9.39
N CYS A 113 -25.83 -7.34 -10.00
CA CYS A 113 -24.40 -7.11 -9.87
C CYS A 113 -23.83 -6.45 -11.13
N ILE A 114 -22.99 -5.45 -10.93
CA ILE A 114 -22.27 -4.78 -12.02
C ILE A 114 -20.86 -5.35 -12.13
N GLU A 115 -20.51 -5.86 -13.30
CA GLU A 115 -19.15 -6.28 -13.61
C GLU A 115 -18.20 -5.07 -13.67
N LEU A 116 -17.07 -5.17 -12.98
CA LEU A 116 -16.00 -4.18 -13.08
C LEU A 116 -15.20 -4.47 -14.34
N VAL A 117 -15.19 -3.52 -15.27
CA VAL A 117 -14.35 -3.56 -16.47
C VAL A 117 -12.86 -3.51 -16.07
N ASP A 118 -12.54 -2.71 -15.06
CA ASP A 118 -11.20 -2.60 -14.49
C ASP A 118 -11.03 -3.63 -13.36
N THR A 119 -10.18 -4.64 -13.55
CA THR A 119 -9.92 -5.63 -12.48
C THR A 119 -9.10 -5.01 -11.35
N ILE A 120 -9.33 -5.45 -10.11
CA ILE A 120 -8.54 -5.04 -8.93
C ILE A 120 -7.03 -5.21 -9.22
N ARG A 121 -6.64 -6.34 -9.81
CA ARG A 121 -5.25 -6.63 -10.18
C ARG A 121 -4.68 -5.64 -11.20
N SER A 122 -5.41 -5.30 -12.26
CA SER A 122 -4.91 -4.34 -13.26
C SER A 122 -4.68 -2.95 -12.66
N THR A 123 -5.67 -2.44 -11.91
CA THR A 123 -5.56 -1.13 -11.25
C THR A 123 -4.47 -1.10 -10.18
N SER A 124 -4.25 -2.21 -9.47
CA SER A 124 -3.16 -2.31 -8.49
C SER A 124 -1.80 -2.32 -9.17
N ILE A 125 -1.63 -3.04 -10.28
CA ILE A 125 -0.37 -3.08 -11.06
C ILE A 125 0.01 -1.67 -11.50
N ASP A 126 -0.93 -0.89 -12.03
CA ASP A 126 -0.64 0.49 -12.47
C ASP A 126 -0.18 1.39 -11.32
N LYS A 127 -0.81 1.28 -10.15
CA LYS A 127 -0.41 2.04 -8.96
C LYS A 127 0.93 1.58 -8.41
N MET A 128 1.15 0.27 -8.34
CA MET A 128 2.43 -0.31 -7.90
C MET A 128 3.57 0.02 -8.86
N ARG A 129 3.30 0.08 -10.17
CA ARG A 129 4.30 0.49 -11.18
C ARG A 129 4.80 1.90 -10.90
N ASN A 130 3.92 2.83 -10.51
CA ASN A 130 4.33 4.19 -10.17
C ASN A 130 5.20 4.22 -8.91
N ILE A 131 4.84 3.47 -7.88
CA ILE A 131 5.66 3.30 -6.67
C ILE A 131 7.04 2.75 -7.03
N TYR A 132 7.09 1.74 -7.90
CA TYR A 132 8.35 1.15 -8.35
C TYR A 132 9.22 2.15 -9.12
N ILE A 133 8.63 2.97 -10.00
CA ILE A 133 9.33 4.06 -10.69
C ILE A 133 9.90 5.07 -9.69
N GLU A 134 9.15 5.44 -8.65
CA GLU A 134 9.62 6.35 -7.60
C GLU A 134 10.81 5.76 -6.85
N ILE A 135 10.76 4.47 -6.48
CA ILE A 135 11.87 3.78 -5.82
C ILE A 135 13.11 3.75 -6.71
N LEU A 136 12.95 3.38 -7.99
CA LEU A 136 14.06 3.39 -8.96
C LEU A 136 14.68 4.78 -9.11
N ALA A 137 13.86 5.83 -9.16
CA ALA A 137 14.35 7.20 -9.25
C ALA A 137 15.16 7.61 -8.00
N ILE A 138 14.73 7.20 -6.80
CA ILE A 138 15.46 7.44 -5.55
C ILE A 138 16.79 6.68 -5.55
N LEU A 139 16.79 5.39 -5.90
CA LEU A 139 18.01 4.58 -5.97
C LEU A 139 19.01 5.16 -6.98
N HIS A 140 18.52 5.60 -8.15
CA HIS A 140 19.33 6.23 -9.18
C HIS A 140 19.94 7.56 -8.72
N ALA A 141 19.16 8.40 -8.02
CA ALA A 141 19.67 9.65 -7.47
C ALA A 141 20.78 9.41 -6.42
N ASN A 142 20.61 8.40 -5.57
CA ASN A 142 21.62 8.03 -4.58
C ASN A 142 22.90 7.48 -5.25
N TYR A 143 22.75 6.64 -6.29
CA TYR A 143 23.87 6.16 -7.09
C TYR A 143 24.69 7.33 -7.65
N ILE A 144 24.04 8.30 -8.31
CA ILE A 144 24.72 9.48 -8.87
C ILE A 144 25.49 10.27 -7.80
N ASN A 145 24.90 10.45 -6.61
CA ASN A 145 25.58 11.15 -5.51
C ASN A 145 26.84 10.42 -5.05
N ILE A 146 26.76 9.12 -4.78
CA ILE A 146 27.92 8.31 -4.36
C ILE A 146 29.04 8.40 -5.41
N HIS A 147 28.69 8.37 -6.70
CA HIS A 147 29.68 8.54 -7.76
C HIS A 147 30.31 9.93 -7.79
N LYS A 148 29.53 10.99 -7.55
CA LYS A 148 30.06 12.35 -7.44
C LYS A 148 31.07 12.45 -6.29
N ASP A 149 30.72 11.93 -5.12
CA ASP A 149 31.59 11.95 -3.93
C ASP A 149 32.90 11.16 -4.16
N ILE A 150 32.82 10.00 -4.85
CA ILE A 150 34.01 9.21 -5.23
C ILE A 150 34.91 9.99 -6.19
N ASN A 151 34.34 10.63 -7.20
CA ASN A 151 35.12 11.40 -8.19
C ASN A 151 35.78 12.63 -7.56
N GLU A 152 35.08 13.36 -6.67
CA GLU A 152 35.65 14.48 -5.90
C GLU A 152 36.82 14.00 -5.02
N THR A 153 36.63 12.87 -4.33
CA THR A 153 37.69 12.25 -3.50
C THR A 153 38.91 11.86 -4.34
N TYR A 154 38.70 11.28 -5.52
CA TYR A 154 39.77 10.93 -6.45
C TYR A 154 40.58 12.16 -6.89
N GLN A 155 39.92 13.27 -7.22
CA GLN A 155 40.61 14.51 -7.60
C GLN A 155 41.45 15.08 -6.45
N ILE A 156 40.96 15.03 -5.21
CA ILE A 156 41.71 15.46 -4.02
C ILE A 156 42.97 14.60 -3.85
N LEU A 157 42.83 13.28 -3.99
CA LEU A 157 43.96 12.34 -3.86
C LEU A 157 45.00 12.52 -4.97
N GLU A 158 44.58 12.74 -6.22
CA GLU A 158 45.51 13.04 -7.32
C GLU A 158 46.25 14.36 -7.08
N SER A 159 45.55 15.40 -6.62
CA SER A 159 46.17 16.69 -6.29
C SER A 159 47.19 16.56 -5.16
N ALA A 160 46.87 15.80 -4.11
CA ALA A 160 47.78 15.51 -3.01
C ALA A 160 49.02 14.73 -3.48
N LYS A 161 48.82 13.72 -4.34
CA LYS A 161 49.90 12.92 -4.93
C LYS A 161 50.86 13.79 -5.75
N GLN A 162 50.33 14.71 -6.56
CA GLN A 162 51.13 15.67 -7.33
C GLN A 162 51.95 16.61 -6.43
N ASN A 163 51.34 17.10 -5.34
CA ASN A 163 52.04 17.94 -4.37
C ASN A 163 53.19 17.20 -3.67
N ILE A 164 52.98 15.94 -3.27
CA ILE A 164 54.03 15.11 -2.67
C ILE A 164 55.19 14.91 -3.65
N TYR A 165 54.90 14.61 -4.92
CA TYR A 165 55.93 14.46 -5.96
C TYR A 165 56.74 15.74 -6.17
N LYS A 166 56.07 16.90 -6.14
CA LYS A 166 56.75 18.20 -6.23
C LYS A 166 57.70 18.42 -5.04
N ILE A 167 57.22 18.21 -3.82
CA ILE A 167 58.03 18.35 -2.60
C ILE A 167 59.21 17.37 -2.58
N SER A 168 59.02 16.12 -3.02
CA SER A 168 60.11 15.13 -3.05
C SER A 168 61.20 15.54 -4.04
N LYS A 169 60.81 16.02 -5.22
CA LYS A 169 61.72 16.52 -6.25
C LYS A 169 62.53 17.73 -5.76
N ASP A 170 61.89 18.69 -5.10
CA ASP A 170 62.55 19.88 -4.56
C ASP A 170 63.58 19.54 -3.46
N ASN A 171 63.43 18.38 -2.80
CA ASN A 171 64.33 17.89 -1.75
C ASN A 171 65.23 16.72 -2.18
N ASN A 172 65.36 16.43 -3.49
CA ASN A 172 66.18 15.33 -4.03
C ASN A 172 65.80 13.90 -3.56
N TYR A 173 64.57 13.69 -3.11
CA TYR A 173 64.05 12.35 -2.78
C TYR A 173 63.28 11.75 -3.97
N ILE A 174 63.53 10.47 -4.25
CA ILE A 174 62.75 9.69 -5.23
C ILE A 174 61.68 8.91 -4.47
N ILE A 175 60.41 9.23 -4.72
CA ILE A 175 59.25 8.56 -4.11
C ILE A 175 58.34 8.06 -5.24
N ASP A 176 58.08 6.76 -5.29
CA ASP A 176 57.04 6.16 -6.12
C ASP A 176 55.84 5.80 -5.24
N LEU A 177 54.71 6.47 -5.47
CA LEU A 177 53.47 6.28 -4.72
C LEU A 177 52.55 5.22 -5.36
N GLY A 178 52.93 4.64 -6.51
CA GLY A 178 52.09 3.71 -7.26
C GLY A 178 50.77 4.34 -7.77
N PRO A 179 49.88 3.56 -8.39
CA PRO A 179 48.53 4.04 -8.76
C PRO A 179 47.65 4.22 -7.52
N LEU A 180 46.71 5.18 -7.56
CA LEU A 180 45.73 5.33 -6.49
C LEU A 180 44.91 4.04 -6.33
N PRO A 181 44.56 3.63 -5.10
CA PRO A 181 43.79 2.42 -4.83
C PRO A 181 42.34 2.51 -5.33
N ILE A 182 41.91 3.70 -5.75
CA ILE A 182 40.56 4.01 -6.24
C ILE A 182 40.68 4.45 -7.70
N LYS A 183 39.82 3.94 -8.58
CA LYS A 183 39.75 4.37 -9.98
C LYS A 183 38.57 5.32 -10.20
N PRO A 184 38.69 6.35 -11.06
CA PRO A 184 37.57 7.18 -11.46
C PRO A 184 36.57 6.34 -12.25
N ILE A 185 35.28 6.50 -11.94
CA ILE A 185 34.23 5.67 -12.54
C ILE A 185 33.65 6.42 -13.75
N VAL A 186 33.83 5.85 -14.95
CA VAL A 186 33.22 6.37 -16.18
C VAL A 186 31.76 5.94 -16.24
N ILE A 187 30.89 6.91 -16.50
CA ILE A 187 29.46 6.77 -16.34
C ILE A 187 28.83 6.05 -17.55
N ASP A 188 28.27 4.87 -17.33
CA ASP A 188 27.08 4.40 -18.05
C ASP A 188 26.01 4.04 -17.02
N PRO A 189 25.10 4.98 -16.68
CA PRO A 189 24.13 4.79 -15.60
C PRO A 189 23.05 3.75 -15.95
N PHE A 190 23.05 3.25 -17.19
CA PHE A 190 21.95 2.47 -17.76
C PHE A 190 22.34 1.05 -18.13
N LYS A 191 23.57 0.61 -17.79
CA LYS A 191 24.00 -0.79 -17.80
C LYS A 191 23.37 -1.60 -16.64
N LEU A 192 22.07 -1.41 -16.38
CA LEU A 192 21.27 -2.30 -15.56
C LEU A 192 20.51 -3.29 -16.47
N ASN A 193 21.24 -3.98 -17.34
CA ASN A 193 20.73 -5.17 -18.04
C ASN A 193 20.43 -6.21 -16.96
N THR A 194 19.17 -6.53 -16.63
CA THR A 194 18.51 -7.70 -17.22
C THR A 194 17.00 -7.82 -16.88
N LEU A 195 16.36 -6.85 -16.22
CA LEU A 195 15.00 -7.06 -15.66
C LEU A 195 13.99 -5.91 -15.85
N ILE A 196 14.36 -4.79 -16.47
CA ILE A 196 13.52 -3.58 -16.53
C ILE A 196 13.30 -3.16 -17.99
N SER A 197 12.05 -2.97 -18.42
CA SER A 197 11.75 -2.47 -19.77
C SER A 197 12.34 -1.08 -20.00
N GLU A 198 12.93 -0.81 -21.17
CA GLU A 198 13.51 0.49 -21.55
C GLU A 198 12.57 1.69 -21.28
N SER A 199 11.25 1.49 -21.44
CA SER A 199 10.23 2.52 -21.18
C SER A 199 10.15 3.00 -19.72
N LEU A 200 10.46 2.14 -18.75
CA LEU A 200 10.45 2.47 -17.33
C LEU A 200 11.69 3.28 -16.94
N ILE A 201 12.83 2.91 -17.52
CA ILE A 201 14.09 3.65 -17.37
C ILE A 201 13.91 5.07 -17.91
N GLU A 202 13.25 5.22 -19.06
CA GLU A 202 12.99 6.54 -19.64
C GLU A 202 12.06 7.42 -18.79
N LYS A 203 11.05 6.81 -18.14
CA LYS A 203 10.19 7.52 -17.18
C LYS A 203 10.97 7.93 -15.92
N ALA A 204 11.83 7.06 -15.41
CA ALA A 204 12.71 7.39 -14.30
C ALA A 204 13.70 8.51 -14.66
N LYS A 205 14.26 8.50 -15.89
CA LYS A 205 15.08 9.59 -16.45
C LYS A 205 14.32 10.92 -16.42
N LYS A 206 13.13 10.96 -17.04
CA LYS A 206 12.30 12.18 -17.09
C LYS A 206 11.93 12.67 -15.68
N PHE A 207 11.63 11.75 -14.77
CA PHE A 207 11.34 12.09 -13.38
C PHE A 207 12.56 12.72 -12.71
N TYR A 208 13.74 12.12 -12.81
CA TYR A 208 14.99 12.67 -12.26
C TYR A 208 15.32 14.05 -12.83
N TYR A 209 15.41 14.18 -14.17
CA TYR A 209 15.80 15.44 -14.83
C TYR A 209 14.83 16.59 -14.55
N LYS A 210 13.54 16.29 -14.32
CA LYS A 210 12.56 17.29 -13.90
C LYS A 210 12.90 17.96 -12.56
N TYR A 211 13.67 17.31 -11.68
CA TYR A 211 13.94 17.81 -10.33
C TYR A 211 15.40 18.21 -10.08
N GLY A 212 16.29 18.09 -11.07
CA GLY A 212 17.58 18.80 -11.11
C GLY A 212 18.69 18.29 -10.17
N ASN A 213 18.40 17.85 -8.95
CA ASN A 213 19.37 17.25 -8.04
C ASN A 213 18.72 16.24 -7.06
N SER A 214 19.55 15.45 -6.39
CA SER A 214 19.15 14.39 -5.48
C SER A 214 18.48 14.89 -4.20
N GLU A 215 18.89 16.04 -3.68
CA GLU A 215 18.33 16.63 -2.46
C GLU A 215 16.92 17.19 -2.69
N ASP A 216 16.66 17.81 -3.85
CA ASP A 216 15.34 18.24 -4.28
C ASP A 216 14.42 17.05 -4.55
N LEU A 217 14.92 15.97 -5.15
CA LEU A 217 14.18 14.72 -5.32
C LEU A 217 13.82 14.11 -3.96
N PHE A 218 14.78 14.08 -3.02
CA PHE A 218 14.60 13.52 -1.68
C PHE A 218 13.65 14.35 -0.81
N ASN A 219 13.75 15.67 -0.90
CA ASN A 219 12.86 16.60 -0.21
C ASN A 219 11.44 16.58 -0.81
N LYS A 220 11.31 16.32 -2.11
CA LYS A 220 10.00 16.15 -2.77
C LYS A 220 9.36 14.80 -2.44
N THR A 221 10.10 13.69 -2.42
CA THR A 221 9.54 12.38 -1.99
C THR A 221 9.09 12.42 -0.52
N LYS A 222 9.80 13.16 0.33
CA LYS A 222 9.33 13.52 1.69
C LYS A 222 8.04 14.36 1.68
N LYS A 223 7.89 15.33 0.77
CA LYS A 223 6.72 16.24 0.67
C LYS A 223 5.50 15.64 -0.03
N ILE A 224 5.66 14.74 -1.01
CA ILE A 224 4.57 14.13 -1.82
C ILE A 224 3.70 13.17 -1.00
N GLY A 225 4.13 12.80 0.21
CA GLY A 225 3.25 12.19 1.21
C GLY A 225 3.78 10.91 1.84
N ASN A 226 5.00 10.47 1.49
CA ASN A 226 5.56 9.23 2.01
C ASN A 226 6.96 9.45 2.62
N ARG A 227 7.06 10.34 3.62
CA ARG A 227 8.24 10.43 4.50
C ARG A 227 8.69 9.05 5.01
N LYS A 228 7.73 8.14 5.25
CA LYS A 228 7.99 6.74 5.59
C LYS A 228 8.72 5.94 4.51
N LEU A 229 8.45 6.19 3.23
CA LEU A 229 9.09 5.47 2.12
C LEU A 229 10.56 5.86 1.97
N SER A 230 10.85 7.16 2.01
CA SER A 230 12.23 7.65 1.93
C SER A 230 13.07 7.12 3.09
N ASP A 231 12.50 7.11 4.30
CA ASP A 231 13.18 6.64 5.50
C ASP A 231 13.43 5.11 5.43
N LEU A 232 12.45 4.33 4.96
CA LEU A 232 12.60 2.88 4.76
C LEU A 232 13.67 2.51 3.72
N ILE A 233 13.73 3.24 2.60
CA ILE A 233 14.76 3.01 1.58
C ILE A 233 16.15 3.36 2.12
N LEU A 234 16.28 4.44 2.88
CA LEU A 234 17.54 4.79 3.53
C LEU A 234 18.00 3.73 4.53
N ASP A 235 17.07 3.19 5.32
CA ASP A 235 17.37 2.12 6.28
C ASP A 235 17.86 0.86 5.57
N ASP A 236 17.26 0.47 4.45
CA ASP A 236 17.72 -0.66 3.63
C ASP A 236 19.12 -0.42 3.05
N LEU A 237 19.38 0.79 2.53
CA LEU A 237 20.69 1.17 1.99
C LEU A 237 21.79 1.18 3.06
N LYS A 238 21.47 1.61 4.29
CA LYS A 238 22.44 1.65 5.41
C LYS A 238 22.62 0.29 6.09
N GLY A 239 21.54 -0.48 6.18
CA GLY A 239 21.48 -1.71 6.97
C GLY A 239 21.74 -2.99 6.18
N ASN A 240 21.92 -2.91 4.86
CA ASN A 240 22.03 -4.08 3.97
C ASN A 240 20.83 -5.05 4.12
N ASN A 241 19.66 -4.49 4.42
CA ASN A 241 18.42 -5.23 4.65
C ASN A 241 17.50 -5.08 3.44
N ASN A 242 16.74 -6.13 3.11
CA ASN A 242 15.84 -6.15 1.95
C ASN A 242 14.38 -5.86 2.35
N LYS A 243 14.14 -5.01 3.36
CA LYS A 243 12.81 -4.85 3.96
C LYS A 243 11.80 -4.23 2.99
N THR A 244 12.22 -3.24 2.20
CA THR A 244 11.39 -2.62 1.15
C THR A 244 10.97 -3.63 0.11
N LEU A 245 11.90 -4.46 -0.38
CA LEU A 245 11.62 -5.53 -1.34
C LEU A 245 10.65 -6.57 -0.76
N GLN A 246 10.82 -6.92 0.51
CA GLN A 246 9.92 -7.85 1.20
C GLN A 246 8.49 -7.29 1.31
N LEU A 247 8.34 -6.03 1.73
CA LEU A 247 7.02 -5.37 1.83
C LEU A 247 6.35 -5.22 0.45
N LEU A 248 7.12 -4.93 -0.60
CA LEU A 248 6.60 -4.90 -1.98
C LEU A 248 6.15 -6.27 -2.45
N LYS A 249 6.93 -7.32 -2.15
CA LYS A 249 6.60 -8.70 -2.49
C LYS A 249 5.30 -9.15 -1.83
N GLU A 250 5.11 -8.85 -0.54
CA GLU A 250 3.86 -9.13 0.18
C GLU A 250 2.63 -8.52 -0.49
N VAL A 251 2.74 -7.27 -0.97
CA VAL A 251 1.65 -6.59 -1.68
C VAL A 251 1.42 -7.24 -3.04
N SER A 252 2.48 -7.48 -3.81
CA SER A 252 2.37 -8.13 -5.13
C SER A 252 1.67 -9.49 -5.03
N GLU A 253 2.12 -10.34 -4.12
CA GLU A 253 1.56 -11.68 -3.89
C GLU A 253 0.08 -11.62 -3.46
N MET A 254 -0.33 -10.58 -2.73
CA MET A 254 -1.74 -10.40 -2.37
C MET A 254 -2.60 -10.11 -3.61
N TYR A 255 -2.19 -9.14 -4.43
CA TYR A 255 -2.95 -8.70 -5.60
C TYR A 255 -2.92 -9.71 -6.74
N ASP A 256 -1.89 -10.56 -6.80
CA ASP A 256 -1.82 -11.66 -7.75
C ASP A 256 -3.03 -12.61 -7.64
N ARG A 257 -3.59 -12.76 -6.43
CA ARG A 257 -4.78 -13.59 -6.18
C ARG A 257 -6.08 -13.01 -6.77
N TYR A 258 -6.10 -11.75 -7.18
CA TYR A 258 -7.29 -11.03 -7.65
C TYR A 258 -7.34 -10.87 -9.18
N GLY A 259 -6.84 -11.84 -9.93
CA GLY A 259 -6.93 -11.88 -11.39
C GLY A 259 -8.29 -12.28 -11.97
N LYS A 260 -9.32 -12.47 -11.12
CA LYS A 260 -10.66 -12.88 -11.56
C LYS A 260 -11.56 -11.68 -11.81
N THR A 261 -12.54 -11.86 -12.71
CA THR A 261 -13.65 -10.91 -12.88
C THR A 261 -14.31 -10.65 -11.52
N THR A 262 -14.59 -9.38 -11.26
CA THR A 262 -15.11 -8.91 -10.00
C THR A 262 -16.40 -8.14 -10.24
N TYR A 263 -17.36 -8.30 -9.34
CA TYR A 263 -18.71 -7.77 -9.46
C TYR A 263 -19.07 -6.93 -8.23
N ALA A 264 -19.63 -5.75 -8.44
CA ALA A 264 -20.18 -4.90 -7.39
C ALA A 264 -21.57 -5.40 -6.98
N LYS A 265 -21.75 -5.75 -5.70
CA LYS A 265 -23.01 -6.24 -5.14
C LYS A 265 -23.90 -5.07 -4.71
N ILE A 266 -24.73 -4.57 -5.62
CA ILE A 266 -25.50 -3.34 -5.43
C ILE A 266 -26.48 -3.44 -4.25
N GLU A 267 -27.09 -4.60 -4.03
CA GLU A 267 -28.01 -4.83 -2.90
C GLU A 267 -27.33 -4.79 -1.52
N ASP A 268 -26.01 -4.99 -1.47
CA ASP A 268 -25.23 -5.05 -0.22
C ASP A 268 -24.60 -3.68 0.17
N ILE A 269 -25.12 -2.57 -0.37
CA ILE A 269 -24.66 -1.22 0.01
C ILE A 269 -24.73 -1.06 1.53
N THR A 270 -23.61 -0.69 2.14
CA THR A 270 -23.52 -0.57 3.59
C THR A 270 -22.53 0.49 4.02
N THR A 271 -22.69 0.98 5.25
CA THR A 271 -21.73 1.88 5.87
C THR A 271 -20.74 1.11 6.72
N ILE A 272 -19.46 1.44 6.60
CA ILE A 272 -18.39 0.88 7.42
C ILE A 272 -17.60 1.98 8.11
N SER A 273 -17.11 1.70 9.31
CA SER A 273 -16.08 2.53 9.93
C SER A 273 -14.79 2.39 9.14
N LYS A 274 -14.09 3.49 8.89
CA LYS A 274 -12.77 3.50 8.25
C LYS A 274 -11.72 2.68 9.03
N MET A 275 -11.94 2.40 10.31
CA MET A 275 -11.12 1.45 11.09
C MET A 275 -11.15 0.01 10.54
N ARG A 276 -12.20 -0.33 9.80
CA ARG A 276 -12.36 -1.65 9.16
C ARG A 276 -11.64 -1.75 7.81
N ILE A 277 -11.06 -0.65 7.31
CA ILE A 277 -10.28 -0.68 6.08
C ILE A 277 -8.90 -1.26 6.40
N ARG A 278 -8.58 -2.39 5.75
CA ARG A 278 -7.32 -3.09 5.92
C ARG A 278 -6.31 -2.63 4.89
N LYS A 279 -5.08 -2.39 5.34
CA LYS A 279 -3.91 -2.20 4.50
C LYS A 279 -2.86 -3.21 4.92
N ILE A 280 -2.18 -3.82 3.96
CA ILE A 280 -1.08 -4.74 4.23
C ILE A 280 0.10 -3.97 4.83
N ASN A 281 0.58 -2.97 4.11
CA ASN A 281 1.71 -2.15 4.50
C ASN A 281 1.68 -0.80 3.76
N ILE A 282 2.80 -0.08 3.76
CA ILE A 282 2.91 1.26 3.16
C ILE A 282 2.80 1.27 1.62
N PHE A 283 3.01 0.13 0.97
CA PHE A 283 2.96 -0.02 -0.49
C PHE A 283 1.60 -0.46 -1.01
N ASP A 284 0.65 -0.76 -0.12
CA ASP A 284 -0.67 -1.21 -0.49
C ASP A 284 -1.46 -0.07 -1.14
N PRO A 285 -1.87 -0.18 -2.43
CA PRO A 285 -2.60 0.86 -3.15
C PRO A 285 -4.08 1.00 -2.73
N VAL A 286 -4.52 0.33 -1.66
CA VAL A 286 -5.86 0.47 -1.08
C VAL A 286 -6.23 1.95 -0.82
N GLY A 287 -7.36 2.34 -1.40
CA GLY A 287 -7.94 3.67 -1.35
C GLY A 287 -7.35 4.65 -2.38
N ASP A 288 -6.32 4.24 -3.12
CA ASP A 288 -5.68 5.07 -4.16
C ASP A 288 -5.99 4.56 -5.58
N MET A 289 -6.40 3.29 -5.70
CA MET A 289 -7.07 2.73 -6.88
C MET A 289 -8.48 3.29 -6.99
N ILE A 290 -8.90 3.68 -8.19
CA ILE A 290 -10.21 4.27 -8.48
C ILE A 290 -10.80 3.53 -9.68
N VAL A 291 -12.07 3.13 -9.59
CA VAL A 291 -12.79 2.53 -10.73
C VAL A 291 -13.14 3.60 -11.78
N SER A 292 -13.26 3.22 -13.05
CA SER A 292 -13.66 4.14 -14.11
C SER A 292 -15.04 4.77 -13.91
N ASP A 293 -15.24 5.98 -14.46
CA ASP A 293 -16.53 6.69 -14.40
C ASP A 293 -17.65 5.86 -15.06
N ILE A 294 -17.33 5.10 -16.11
CA ILE A 294 -18.27 4.17 -16.76
C ILE A 294 -18.82 3.14 -15.75
N VAL A 295 -17.99 2.62 -14.85
CA VAL A 295 -18.43 1.69 -13.80
C VAL A 295 -19.31 2.43 -12.78
N LEU A 296 -18.96 3.66 -12.41
CA LEU A 296 -19.75 4.46 -11.47
C LEU A 296 -21.14 4.82 -12.02
N ASP A 297 -21.23 5.11 -13.32
CA ASP A 297 -22.50 5.41 -13.99
C ASP A 297 -23.39 4.17 -14.03
N LYS A 298 -22.82 2.99 -14.37
CA LYS A 298 -23.55 1.71 -14.31
C LYS A 298 -24.06 1.40 -12.90
N ILE A 299 -23.22 1.60 -11.89
CA ILE A 299 -23.61 1.45 -10.48
C ILE A 299 -24.78 2.36 -10.14
N GLU A 300 -24.75 3.63 -10.56
CA GLU A 300 -25.83 4.57 -10.28
C GLU A 300 -27.16 4.15 -10.93
N GLN A 301 -27.13 3.69 -12.17
CA GLN A 301 -28.32 3.19 -12.85
C GLN A 301 -28.88 1.93 -12.18
N GLU A 302 -28.01 1.00 -11.79
CA GLU A 302 -28.46 -0.22 -11.10
C GLU A 302 -29.02 0.09 -9.72
N ILE A 303 -28.45 1.04 -8.97
CA ILE A 303 -29.04 1.52 -7.70
C ILE A 303 -30.46 2.05 -7.93
N LYS A 304 -30.68 2.83 -9.00
CA LYS A 304 -32.02 3.33 -9.37
C LYS A 304 -32.98 2.17 -9.64
N ILE A 305 -32.53 1.14 -10.34
CA ILE A 305 -33.34 -0.04 -10.64
C ILE A 305 -33.67 -0.83 -9.37
N CYS A 306 -32.67 -1.15 -8.54
CA CYS A 306 -32.86 -2.00 -7.36
C CYS A 306 -33.67 -1.35 -6.24
N PHE A 307 -33.52 -0.04 -6.03
CA PHE A 307 -34.04 0.62 -4.83
C PHE A 307 -35.16 1.63 -5.09
N PHE A 308 -35.31 2.14 -6.33
CA PHE A 308 -36.20 3.28 -6.60
C PHE A 308 -37.21 3.04 -7.73
N LYS A 309 -36.91 2.17 -8.70
CA LYS A 309 -37.84 1.89 -9.81
C LYS A 309 -39.05 1.11 -9.29
N LYS A 310 -40.26 1.66 -9.47
CA LYS A 310 -41.51 0.95 -9.15
C LYS A 310 -41.64 -0.27 -10.06
N GLN A 311 -42.01 -1.40 -9.47
CA GLN A 311 -42.43 -2.61 -10.18
C GLN A 311 -43.73 -2.34 -10.93
#